data_AF-A0A328BCR5-F1
#
_entry.id   AF-A0A328BCR5-F1
#
_cell.length_a   1.000
_cell.length_b   1.000
_cell.length_c   1.000
_cell.angle_alpha   90.00
_cell.angle_beta   90.00
_cell.angle_gamma   90.00
#
_symmetry.space_group_name_H-M   'P 1'
#
loop_
_entity.id
_entity.type
_entity.pdbx_description
1 polymer ?
#
loop_
_entity_poly.entity_id
_entity_poly.type
_entity_poly.pdbx_seq_one_letter_code
_entity_poly.pdbx_strand_id
1 'polypeptide(L)'
;MGFTTPADDFRAGGSWWGGAGPILSAKVSIDGVDLDLDLSHYSYADSYGGAWTWLSGRSPTAGNNDNVLSAMVYHDAPADLAAPFFVYAYGSGALQLYKPDSWGEMLAETEFEFGGLEVTYVGPSPTPGGVPEPATWALMIAGFGLAGAALRRRRIAYPMAM
;
A
#
# COMPACT_ATOMS: atom_id res chain seq x y z
N MET A 1 13.63 7.31 8.94
CA MET A 1 13.72 6.83 10.34
C MET A 1 14.22 5.40 10.27
N GLY A 2 15.31 5.09 10.97
CA GLY A 2 16.15 3.91 10.70
C GLY A 2 15.55 2.58 11.16
N PHE A 3 15.80 1.54 10.38
CA PHE A 3 15.42 0.15 10.67
C PHE A 3 16.67 -0.64 11.04
N THR A 4 16.69 -1.22 12.25
CA THR A 4 17.81 -2.03 12.75
C THR A 4 17.38 -3.49 12.94
N THR A 5 18.14 -4.37 12.27
CA THR A 5 18.39 -5.81 12.50
C THR A 5 17.28 -6.85 12.17
N PRO A 6 17.67 -8.02 11.62
CA PRO A 6 16.76 -8.93 10.89
C PRO A 6 15.94 -9.91 11.74
N ALA A 7 15.96 -9.82 13.08
CA ALA A 7 15.31 -10.80 13.96
C ALA A 7 13.92 -10.37 14.48
N ASP A 8 13.57 -9.08 14.42
CA ASP A 8 12.31 -8.55 14.98
C ASP A 8 11.64 -7.53 14.04
N ASP A 9 11.58 -7.81 12.73
CA ASP A 9 10.87 -6.97 11.77
C ASP A 9 9.35 -7.28 11.81
N PHE A 10 8.75 -7.06 12.98
CA PHE A 10 7.30 -7.09 13.16
C PHE A 10 6.71 -5.80 12.58
N ARG A 11 6.03 -5.93 11.43
CA ARG A 11 5.35 -4.82 10.78
C ARG A 11 3.85 -4.97 10.94
N ALA A 12 3.26 -4.09 11.74
CA ALA A 12 1.83 -4.04 12.02
C ALA A 12 1.20 -2.77 11.44
N GLY A 13 0.02 -2.91 10.84
CA GLY A 13 -0.74 -1.79 10.29
C GLY A 13 -2.24 -2.09 10.22
N GLY A 14 -3.07 -1.06 10.26
CA GLY A 14 -4.53 -1.21 10.20
C GLY A 14 -5.27 -0.33 11.19
N SER A 15 -6.60 -0.38 11.15
CA SER A 15 -7.46 0.39 12.05
C SER A 15 -7.29 -0.02 13.52
N TRP A 16 -6.89 -1.27 13.78
CA TRP A 16 -6.55 -1.73 15.13
C TRP A 16 -5.35 -0.97 15.72
N TRP A 17 -4.44 -0.51 14.86
CA TRP A 17 -3.20 0.19 15.20
C TRP A 17 -3.28 1.71 14.95
N GLY A 18 -4.49 2.26 14.69
CA GLY A 18 -4.72 3.69 14.47
C GLY A 18 -4.43 4.19 13.04
N GLY A 19 -4.24 3.30 12.07
CA GLY A 19 -4.07 3.61 10.65
C GLY A 19 -5.27 3.21 9.78
N ALA A 20 -5.17 3.38 8.46
CA ALA A 20 -6.15 2.79 7.54
C ALA A 20 -6.00 1.26 7.52
N GLY A 21 -7.12 0.53 7.47
CA GLY A 21 -7.16 -0.93 7.38
C GLY A 21 -6.47 -1.49 6.14
N PRO A 22 -5.74 -2.62 6.21
CA PRO A 22 -5.08 -3.23 5.05
C PRO A 22 -6.08 -3.93 4.11
N ILE A 23 -7.24 -4.32 4.62
CA ILE A 23 -8.32 -4.97 3.85
C ILE A 23 -9.34 -3.89 3.48
N LEU A 24 -9.37 -3.50 2.21
CA LEU A 24 -10.26 -2.43 1.72
C LEU A 24 -11.68 -2.94 1.41
N SER A 25 -11.80 -4.21 1.03
CA SER A 25 -13.06 -4.90 0.77
C SER A 25 -12.81 -6.40 0.74
N ALA A 26 -13.75 -7.21 1.23
CA ALA A 26 -13.74 -8.66 1.04
C ALA A 26 -15.11 -9.11 0.52
N LYS A 27 -15.10 -10.04 -0.43
CA LYS A 27 -16.32 -10.63 -0.99
C LYS A 27 -16.20 -12.13 -1.00
N VAL A 28 -17.22 -12.81 -0.48
CA VAL A 28 -17.31 -14.28 -0.49
C VAL A 28 -18.45 -14.66 -1.42
N SER A 29 -18.18 -15.48 -2.42
CA SER A 29 -19.21 -15.99 -3.34
C SER A 29 -19.50 -17.45 -3.04
N ILE A 30 -20.75 -17.78 -2.76
CA ILE A 30 -21.21 -19.17 -2.52
C ILE A 30 -22.37 -19.43 -3.47
N ASP A 31 -22.21 -20.43 -4.34
CA ASP A 31 -23.23 -20.82 -5.33
C ASP A 31 -23.79 -19.64 -6.16
N GLY A 32 -22.94 -18.65 -6.47
CA GLY A 32 -23.29 -17.46 -7.23
C GLY A 32 -23.97 -16.35 -6.43
N VAL A 33 -24.11 -16.51 -5.10
CA VAL A 33 -24.50 -15.45 -4.18
C VAL A 33 -23.25 -14.78 -3.64
N ASP A 34 -23.11 -13.50 -3.91
CA ASP A 34 -22.03 -12.67 -3.40
C ASP A 34 -22.41 -12.06 -2.04
N LEU A 35 -21.58 -12.31 -1.03
CA LEU A 35 -21.62 -11.68 0.27
C LEU A 35 -20.46 -10.68 0.37
N ASP A 36 -20.79 -9.40 0.29
CA ASP A 36 -19.84 -8.33 0.58
C ASP A 36 -19.68 -8.20 2.10
N LEU A 37 -18.46 -8.43 2.57
CA LEU A 37 -18.10 -8.28 3.97
C LEU A 37 -17.48 -6.89 4.18
N ASP A 38 -18.19 -6.01 4.89
CA ASP A 38 -17.64 -4.72 5.33
C ASP A 38 -16.70 -4.94 6.52
N LEU A 39 -15.46 -5.32 6.22
CA LEU A 39 -14.43 -5.62 7.22
C LEU A 39 -13.54 -4.42 7.54
N SER A 40 -14.02 -3.21 7.25
CA SER A 40 -13.23 -1.97 7.37
C SER A 40 -12.91 -1.60 8.82
N HIS A 41 -13.71 -2.05 9.79
CA HIS A 41 -13.51 -1.82 11.21
C HIS A 41 -12.63 -2.90 11.85
N TYR A 42 -11.74 -2.50 12.76
CA TYR A 42 -10.87 -3.44 13.48
C TYR A 42 -10.10 -4.43 12.57
N SER A 43 -9.60 -3.94 11.44
CA SER A 43 -8.71 -4.72 10.57
C SER A 43 -7.24 -4.45 10.90
N TYR A 44 -6.42 -5.49 10.72
CA TYR A 44 -4.98 -5.39 10.89
C TYR A 44 -4.24 -6.39 9.98
N ALA A 45 -2.97 -6.07 9.73
CA ALA A 45 -2.02 -6.95 9.07
C ALA A 45 -0.74 -6.94 9.89
N ASP A 46 -0.25 -8.14 10.21
CA ASP A 46 0.98 -8.35 10.96
C ASP A 46 1.91 -9.24 10.13
N SER A 47 3.09 -8.73 9.79
CA SER A 47 4.09 -9.49 9.03
C SER A 47 5.31 -9.77 9.88
N TYR A 48 5.85 -10.98 9.77
CA TYR A 48 7.04 -11.39 10.51
C TYR A 48 8.17 -11.78 9.56
N GLY A 49 9.25 -11.00 9.55
CA GLY A 49 10.52 -11.35 8.91
C GLY A 49 10.44 -11.61 7.39
N GLY A 50 9.38 -11.18 6.71
CA GLY A 50 9.20 -11.41 5.28
C GLY A 50 8.76 -12.83 4.90
N ALA A 51 8.43 -13.68 5.87
CA ALA A 51 8.08 -15.09 5.68
C ALA A 51 6.56 -15.35 5.66
N TRP A 52 5.79 -14.54 6.39
CA TRP A 52 4.34 -14.61 6.41
C TRP A 52 3.72 -13.29 6.84
N THR A 53 2.47 -13.11 6.42
CA THR A 53 1.59 -12.03 6.85
C THR A 53 0.28 -12.64 7.35
N TRP A 54 -0.10 -12.27 8.56
CA TRP A 54 -1.45 -12.47 9.08
C TRP A 54 -2.31 -11.28 8.68
N LEU A 55 -3.47 -11.56 8.11
CA LEU A 55 -4.48 -10.58 7.73
C LEU A 55 -5.76 -10.90 8.50
N SER A 56 -6.36 -9.89 9.13
CA SER A 56 -7.63 -10.05 9.79
C SER A 56 -8.51 -8.83 9.57
N GLY A 57 -9.77 -9.08 9.26
CA GLY A 57 -10.82 -8.07 9.12
C GLY A 57 -12.07 -8.50 9.85
N ARG A 58 -12.74 -7.53 10.47
CA ARG A 58 -13.91 -7.77 11.34
C ARG A 58 -15.06 -6.86 10.93
N SER A 59 -16.26 -7.42 10.78
CA SER A 59 -17.46 -6.62 10.48
C SER A 59 -17.91 -5.86 11.72
N PRO A 60 -18.25 -4.56 11.64
CA PRO A 60 -18.84 -3.85 12.76
C PRO A 60 -20.32 -4.25 12.89
N THR A 61 -20.65 -5.02 13.92
CA THR A 61 -22.05 -5.37 14.22
C THR A 61 -22.48 -4.77 15.55
N ALA A 62 -23.76 -4.45 15.71
CA ALA A 62 -24.28 -4.00 17.00
C ALA A 62 -24.35 -5.20 17.96
N GLY A 63 -23.50 -5.20 18.99
CA GLY A 63 -23.25 -6.36 19.85
C GLY A 63 -21.99 -7.10 19.39
N ASN A 64 -21.31 -7.83 20.28
CA ASN A 64 -20.00 -8.44 20.01
C ASN A 64 -20.07 -9.68 19.08
N ASN A 65 -20.84 -9.58 18.00
CA ASN A 65 -21.28 -10.66 17.12
C ASN A 65 -20.67 -10.47 15.73
N ASP A 66 -19.40 -10.14 15.71
CA ASP A 66 -18.75 -9.68 14.51
C ASP A 66 -18.25 -10.87 13.68
N ASN A 67 -18.61 -10.87 12.40
CA ASN A 67 -18.02 -11.81 11.44
C ASN A 67 -16.53 -11.49 11.25
N VAL A 68 -15.72 -12.54 11.17
CA VAL A 68 -14.27 -12.42 11.02
C VAL A 68 -13.84 -13.17 9.77
N LEU A 69 -13.04 -12.49 8.96
CA LEU A 69 -12.23 -13.13 7.92
C LEU A 69 -10.77 -12.99 8.33
N SER A 70 -10.11 -14.12 8.51
CA SER A 70 -8.67 -14.17 8.77
C SER A 70 -7.97 -15.03 7.74
N ALA A 71 -6.74 -14.64 7.43
CA ALA A 71 -5.89 -15.35 6.49
C ALA A 71 -4.45 -15.25 6.96
N MET A 72 -3.75 -16.37 6.98
CA MET A 72 -2.29 -16.41 7.06
C MET A 72 -1.76 -16.66 5.67
N VAL A 73 -0.93 -15.74 5.18
CA VAL A 73 -0.32 -15.78 3.86
C VAL A 73 1.18 -15.95 4.06
N TYR A 74 1.68 -17.16 3.84
CA TYR A 74 3.11 -17.44 3.73
C TYR A 74 3.62 -16.92 2.40
N HIS A 75 4.78 -16.29 2.43
CA HIS A 75 5.42 -15.71 1.27
C HIS A 75 6.92 -15.71 1.51
N ASP A 76 7.73 -15.98 0.49
CA ASP A 76 9.19 -15.92 0.61
C ASP A 76 9.69 -14.62 0.00
N ALA A 77 9.34 -13.49 0.62
CA ALA A 77 9.70 -12.18 0.10
C ALA A 77 11.18 -11.91 0.39
N PRO A 78 11.97 -11.41 -0.58
CA PRO A 78 13.34 -11.01 -0.33
C PRO A 78 13.38 -9.87 0.71
N ALA A 79 14.40 -9.89 1.57
CA ALA A 79 14.58 -8.88 2.61
C ALA A 79 14.79 -7.46 2.06
N ASP A 80 15.23 -7.33 0.81
CA ASP A 80 15.37 -6.05 0.09
C ASP A 80 14.18 -5.82 -0.85
N LEU A 81 13.33 -4.86 -0.48
CA LEU A 81 12.10 -4.50 -1.19
C LEU A 81 12.29 -3.35 -2.21
N ALA A 82 13.54 -2.96 -2.52
CA ALA A 82 13.83 -1.82 -3.38
C ALA A 82 13.53 -2.06 -4.88
N ALA A 83 13.40 -3.33 -5.30
CA ALA A 83 13.00 -3.70 -6.65
C ALA A 83 11.69 -4.52 -6.60
N PRO A 84 10.82 -4.44 -7.64
CA PRO A 84 9.67 -5.32 -7.74
C PRO A 84 10.10 -6.79 -7.75
N PHE A 85 9.38 -7.63 -7.01
CA PHE A 85 9.58 -9.08 -7.01
C PHE A 85 8.23 -9.79 -7.05
N PHE A 86 8.26 -11.01 -7.59
CA PHE A 86 7.13 -11.91 -7.60
C PHE A 86 7.25 -12.82 -6.39
N VAL A 87 6.14 -13.02 -5.68
CA VAL A 87 6.07 -14.06 -4.65
C VAL A 87 4.98 -15.05 -5.01
N TYR A 88 5.34 -16.32 -4.90
CA TYR A 88 4.37 -17.40 -4.76
C TYR A 88 3.99 -17.49 -3.30
N ALA A 89 2.80 -17.02 -2.98
CA ALA A 89 2.27 -17.06 -1.63
C ALA A 89 1.32 -18.24 -1.46
N TYR A 90 1.33 -18.88 -0.31
CA TYR A 90 0.41 -19.97 0.04
C TYR A 90 -0.05 -19.78 1.46
N GLY A 91 -1.13 -20.45 1.87
CA GLY A 91 -1.63 -20.22 3.21
C GLY A 91 -2.99 -20.80 3.45
N SER A 92 -3.54 -20.46 4.60
CA SER A 92 -4.88 -20.86 4.98
C SER A 92 -5.59 -19.70 5.64
N GLY A 93 -6.91 -19.76 5.62
CA GLY A 93 -7.73 -18.79 6.31
C GLY A 93 -8.98 -19.43 6.88
N ALA A 94 -9.67 -18.66 7.69
CA ALA A 94 -10.94 -19.04 8.25
C ALA A 94 -11.96 -17.93 8.01
N LEU A 95 -13.18 -18.32 7.68
CA LEU A 95 -14.35 -17.47 7.72
C LEU A 95 -15.21 -17.91 8.89
N GLN A 96 -15.35 -17.03 9.88
CA GLN A 96 -16.20 -17.25 11.04
C GLN A 96 -17.43 -16.35 10.94
N LEU A 97 -18.60 -16.97 10.98
CA LEU A 97 -19.89 -16.28 11.01
C LEU A 97 -20.48 -16.39 12.40
N TYR A 98 -20.95 -15.28 12.95
CA TYR A 98 -21.54 -15.23 14.29
C TYR A 98 -23.04 -14.96 14.23
N LYS A 99 -23.77 -15.42 15.25
CA LYS A 99 -25.21 -15.19 15.36
C LYS A 99 -25.46 -13.69 15.51
N PRO A 100 -26.34 -13.08 14.70
CA PRO A 100 -26.61 -11.65 14.81
C PRO A 100 -27.28 -11.27 16.13
N ASP A 101 -27.96 -12.19 16.81
CA ASP A 101 -28.76 -11.94 18.01
C ASP A 101 -28.17 -12.49 19.33
N SER A 102 -27.03 -13.19 19.27
CA SER A 102 -26.50 -13.95 20.40
C SER A 102 -25.01 -13.68 20.62
N TRP A 103 -24.67 -13.17 21.81
CA TRP A 103 -23.32 -12.70 22.13
C TRP A 103 -22.28 -13.82 22.10
N GLY A 104 -21.33 -13.74 21.16
CA GLY A 104 -20.20 -14.67 21.06
C GLY A 104 -20.56 -16.08 20.59
N GLU A 105 -21.80 -16.33 20.17
CA GLU A 105 -22.18 -17.62 19.60
C GLU A 105 -21.88 -17.69 18.11
N MET A 106 -21.02 -18.63 17.71
CA MET A 106 -20.65 -18.87 16.31
C MET A 106 -21.75 -19.67 15.58
N LEU A 107 -22.14 -19.20 14.38
CA LEU A 107 -23.04 -19.90 13.46
C LEU A 107 -22.33 -20.97 12.66
N ALA A 108 -21.17 -20.62 12.11
CA ALA A 108 -20.38 -21.48 11.25
C ALA A 108 -18.93 -21.01 11.21
N GLU A 109 -18.03 -21.96 10.97
CA GLU A 109 -16.64 -21.70 10.61
C GLU A 109 -16.29 -22.58 9.42
N THR A 110 -15.60 -22.01 8.45
CA THR A 110 -15.03 -22.76 7.34
C THR A 110 -13.59 -22.33 7.12
N GLU A 111 -12.72 -23.34 7.01
CA GLU A 111 -11.32 -23.13 6.66
C GLU A 111 -11.15 -23.31 5.15
N PHE A 112 -10.24 -22.52 4.57
CA PHE A 112 -9.87 -22.62 3.17
C PHE A 112 -8.35 -22.56 3.03
N GLU A 113 -7.83 -23.17 1.97
CA GLU A 113 -6.41 -23.19 1.64
C GLU A 113 -6.16 -22.43 0.33
N PHE A 114 -5.13 -21.59 0.32
CA PHE A 114 -4.67 -20.90 -0.86
C PHE A 114 -3.66 -21.77 -1.60
N GLY A 115 -4.07 -22.30 -2.76
CA GLY A 115 -3.22 -23.10 -3.64
C GLY A 115 -2.27 -22.27 -4.52
N GLY A 116 -1.50 -21.37 -3.93
CA GLY A 116 -0.57 -20.50 -4.67
C GLY A 116 -1.25 -19.23 -5.22
N LEU A 117 -0.98 -18.08 -4.60
CA LEU A 117 -1.38 -16.75 -5.08
C LEU A 117 -0.12 -16.01 -5.58
N GLU A 118 -0.16 -15.56 -6.83
CA GLU A 118 0.88 -14.69 -7.38
C GLU A 118 0.64 -13.25 -6.90
N VAL A 119 1.51 -12.77 -6.01
CA VAL A 119 1.48 -11.39 -5.51
C VAL A 119 2.64 -10.63 -6.12
N THR A 120 2.34 -9.54 -6.84
CA THR A 120 3.35 -8.61 -7.35
C THR A 120 3.56 -7.51 -6.33
N TYR A 121 4.73 -7.47 -5.69
CA TYR A 121 5.10 -6.34 -4.85
C TYR A 121 5.60 -5.18 -5.74
N VAL A 122 4.89 -4.05 -5.70
CA VAL A 122 5.37 -2.81 -6.30
C VAL A 122 6.12 -2.06 -5.21
N GLY A 123 7.45 -2.01 -5.32
CA GLY A 123 8.29 -1.23 -4.40
C GLY A 123 7.88 0.24 -4.33
N PRO A 124 8.40 1.01 -3.36
CA PRO A 124 8.10 2.43 -3.26
C PRO A 124 8.32 3.07 -4.63
N SER A 125 7.24 3.57 -5.22
CA SER A 125 7.30 4.27 -6.50
C SER A 125 8.41 5.31 -6.35
N PRO A 126 9.42 5.34 -7.24
CA PRO A 126 10.42 6.39 -7.18
C PRO A 126 9.64 7.69 -7.20
N THR A 127 9.68 8.44 -6.10
CA THR A 127 9.07 9.77 -6.03
C THR A 127 9.51 10.46 -7.31
N PRO A 128 8.59 10.82 -8.22
CA PRO A 128 8.96 11.43 -9.49
C PRO A 128 9.88 12.60 -9.11
N GLY A 129 11.15 12.52 -9.53
CA GLY A 129 12.14 13.52 -9.17
C GLY A 129 11.53 14.87 -9.43
N GLY A 130 11.36 15.68 -8.37
CA GLY A 130 10.49 16.85 -8.40
C GLY A 130 10.75 17.66 -9.65
N VAL A 131 9.74 17.80 -10.51
CA VAL A 131 9.83 18.69 -11.66
C VAL A 131 10.18 20.06 -11.10
N PRO A 132 11.24 20.73 -11.58
CA PRO A 132 11.62 22.02 -11.04
C PRO A 132 10.41 22.95 -11.05
N GLU A 133 10.15 23.62 -9.94
CA GLU A 133 8.93 24.41 -9.79
C GLU A 133 8.83 25.48 -10.89
N PRO A 134 7.63 25.89 -11.30
CA PRO A 134 7.45 26.88 -12.38
C PRO A 134 8.27 28.16 -12.19
N ALA A 135 8.53 28.55 -10.93
CA ALA A 135 9.41 29.66 -10.60
C ALA A 135 10.87 29.43 -11.02
N THR A 136 11.40 28.22 -10.85
CA THR A 136 12.76 27.85 -11.28
C THR A 136 12.90 27.93 -12.80
N TRP A 137 11.88 27.49 -13.55
CA TRP A 137 11.86 27.61 -15.01
C TRP A 137 11.84 29.07 -15.45
N ALA A 138 11.00 29.88 -14.80
CA ALA A 138 10.93 31.31 -15.07
C ALA A 138 12.29 32.00 -14.79
N LEU A 139 12.97 31.64 -13.71
CA LEU A 139 14.26 32.21 -13.32
C LEU A 139 15.37 31.81 -14.31
N MET A 140 15.38 30.56 -14.79
CA MET A 140 16.31 30.12 -15.83
C MET A 140 16.06 30.84 -17.16
N ILE A 141 14.81 30.91 -17.60
CA ILE A 141 14.45 31.59 -18.84
C ILE A 141 14.81 33.08 -18.76
N ALA A 142 14.50 33.73 -17.64
CA ALA A 142 14.87 35.12 -17.40
C ALA A 142 16.41 35.31 -17.41
N GLY A 143 17.15 34.45 -16.71
CA GLY A 143 18.61 34.49 -16.65
C GLY A 143 19.26 34.33 -18.03
N PHE A 144 18.85 33.32 -18.80
CA PHE A 144 19.35 33.10 -20.17
C PHE A 144 18.91 34.21 -21.14
N GLY A 145 17.69 34.73 -20.99
CA GLY A 145 17.18 35.86 -21.77
C GLY A 145 18.00 37.13 -21.55
N LEU A 146 18.31 37.46 -20.29
CA LEU A 146 19.15 38.60 -19.92
C LEU A 146 20.59 38.45 -20.40
N ALA A 147 21.18 37.25 -20.24
CA ALA A 147 22.53 36.97 -20.75
C ALA A 147 22.61 37.13 -22.28
N GLY A 148 21.63 36.59 -23.00
CA GLY A 148 21.53 36.75 -24.46
C GLY A 148 21.34 38.20 -24.90
N ALA A 149 20.51 38.97 -24.19
CA ALA A 149 20.28 40.39 -24.46
C ALA A 149 21.55 41.23 -24.27
N ALA A 150 22.31 40.97 -23.19
CA ALA A 150 23.57 41.65 -22.91
C ALA A 150 24.61 41.41 -24.02
N LEU A 151 24.70 40.18 -24.54
CA LEU A 151 25.59 39.84 -25.65
C LEU A 151 25.19 40.53 -26.96
N ARG A 152 23.88 40.66 -27.25
CA ARG A 152 23.39 41.35 -28.46
C ARG A 152 23.63 42.86 -28.43
N ARG A 153 23.52 43.51 -27.26
CA ARG A 153 23.76 44.96 -27.11
C ARG A 153 25.18 45.38 -27.50
N ARG A 154 26.18 44.50 -27.27
CA ARG A 154 27.58 44.75 -27.64
C ARG A 154 27.85 44.71 -29.15
N ARG A 155 26.91 44.22 -29.97
CA ARG A 155 27.06 44.14 -31.43
C ARG A 155 26.49 45.34 -32.19
N ILE A 156 26.00 46.37 -31.51
CA ILE A 156 25.68 47.65 -32.16
C ILE A 156 27.01 48.36 -32.40
N ALA A 157 27.68 47.95 -33.47
CA ALA A 157 28.88 48.58 -34.00
C ALA A 157 28.54 50.01 -34.45
N TYR A 158 29.38 50.96 -34.07
CA TYR A 158 29.30 52.35 -34.49
C TYR A 158 29.28 52.42 -36.03
N PRO A 159 28.29 53.10 -36.64
CA PRO A 159 28.39 53.40 -38.06
C PRO A 159 29.56 54.35 -38.26
N MET A 160 30.58 53.91 -38.99
CA MET A 160 31.63 54.82 -39.46
C MET A 160 31.02 55.67 -40.57
N ALA A 161 30.80 56.94 -40.27
CA ALA A 161 30.45 57.96 -41.26
C ALA A 161 31.68 58.21 -42.14
N MET A 162 31.47 58.14 -43.45
CA MET A 162 32.43 58.49 -44.51
C MET A 162 32.37 59.97 -44.83
#